data_AF-A0A4S4A977-F1
#
_entry.id   AF-A0A4S4A977-F1
#
_cell.length_a   1.000
_cell.length_b   1.000
_cell.length_c   1.000
_cell.angle_alpha   90.00
_cell.angle_beta   90.00
_cell.angle_gamma   90.00
#
_symmetry.space_group_name_H-M   'P 1'
#
loop_
_entity.id
_entity.type
_entity.pdbx_description
1 polymer ?
#
loop_
_entity_poly.entity_id
_entity_poly.type
_entity_poly.pdbx_seq_one_letter_code
_entity_poly.pdbx_strand_id
1 'polypeptide(L)'
;MQITDILAQMGGLQSVARELGVNESQVAAGADALIPAILGGFKKQAQAQPTGLEGLGGLLGQLGGGGLLDDVLSPQPTHVDRGNDVLGQIFGSKDVSRAVATNAAAQSGLDASLLKKMLPMVAMLVAGYMQKQGGAAQAAPSGGGLGGLGGLGGLLGGLLGGGKSGGQASGGGLASMLDLDGDGNPLDDILNVIGKMR
;
A
#
# COMPACT_ATOMS: atom_id res chain seq x y z
N MET A 1 -17.10 1.80 7.63
CA MET A 1 -16.49 0.49 7.36
C MET A 1 -15.39 0.27 8.37
N GLN A 2 -15.35 -0.88 9.03
CA GLN A 2 -14.22 -1.22 9.91
C GLN A 2 -13.05 -1.72 9.07
N ILE A 3 -11.82 -1.55 9.55
CA ILE A 3 -10.62 -2.12 8.87
C ILE A 3 -10.79 -3.64 8.69
N THR A 4 -11.40 -4.32 9.67
CA THR A 4 -11.68 -5.75 9.61
C THR A 4 -12.52 -6.15 8.40
N ASP A 5 -13.58 -5.40 8.08
CA ASP A 5 -14.41 -5.64 6.88
C ASP A 5 -13.60 -5.51 5.58
N ILE A 6 -12.73 -4.50 5.53
CA ILE A 6 -11.91 -4.24 4.34
C ILE A 6 -10.87 -5.36 4.18
N LEU A 7 -10.23 -5.79 5.28
CA LEU A 7 -9.33 -6.94 5.28
C LEU A 7 -10.05 -8.24 4.90
N ALA A 8 -11.30 -8.42 5.33
CA ALA A 8 -12.14 -9.55 4.94
C ALA A 8 -12.41 -9.55 3.43
N GLN A 9 -12.81 -8.39 2.89
CA GLN A 9 -13.10 -8.22 1.47
C GLN A 9 -11.87 -8.44 0.58
N MET A 10 -10.66 -8.13 1.08
CA MET A 10 -9.40 -8.39 0.38
C MET A 10 -8.90 -9.84 0.53
N GLY A 11 -9.57 -10.68 1.32
CA GLY A 11 -9.14 -12.07 1.57
C GLY A 11 -8.08 -12.22 2.68
N GLY A 12 -7.76 -11.15 3.42
CA GLY A 12 -6.77 -11.17 4.49
C GLY A 12 -7.16 -12.10 5.64
N LEU A 13 -8.43 -12.07 6.05
CA LEU A 13 -8.90 -12.97 7.12
C LEU A 13 -8.86 -14.43 6.70
N GLN A 14 -9.14 -14.72 5.42
CA GLN A 14 -9.08 -16.06 4.84
C GLN A 14 -7.68 -16.62 4.81
N SER A 15 -6.68 -15.81 4.46
CA SER A 15 -5.30 -16.27 4.47
C SER A 15 -4.79 -16.55 5.87
N VAL A 16 -5.08 -15.66 6.83
CA VAL A 16 -4.72 -15.88 8.24
C VAL A 16 -5.43 -17.12 8.83
N ALA A 17 -6.69 -17.34 8.46
CA ALA A 17 -7.46 -18.51 8.88
C ALA A 17 -6.81 -19.81 8.39
N ARG A 18 -6.40 -19.85 7.13
CA ARG A 18 -5.69 -20.98 6.51
C ARG A 18 -4.33 -21.23 7.17
N GLU A 19 -3.57 -20.17 7.42
CA GLU A 19 -2.24 -20.26 8.02
C GLU A 19 -2.28 -20.78 9.47
N LEU A 20 -3.29 -20.37 10.23
CA LEU A 20 -3.45 -20.76 11.63
C LEU A 20 -4.26 -22.04 11.83
N GLY A 21 -4.92 -22.55 10.77
CA GLY A 21 -5.82 -23.70 10.85
C GLY A 21 -7.07 -23.43 11.69
N VAL A 22 -7.60 -22.20 11.63
CA VAL A 22 -8.78 -21.76 12.40
C VAL A 22 -9.87 -21.22 11.47
N ASN A 23 -11.06 -20.99 12.01
CA ASN A 23 -12.16 -20.45 11.21
C ASN A 23 -12.06 -18.92 11.05
N GLU A 24 -12.56 -18.39 9.93
CA GLU A 24 -12.58 -16.94 9.66
C GLU A 24 -13.22 -16.12 10.78
N SER A 25 -14.26 -16.65 11.44
CA SER A 25 -14.91 -15.98 12.58
C SER A 25 -13.97 -15.80 13.78
N GLN A 26 -13.07 -16.76 14.02
CA GLN A 26 -12.07 -16.67 15.08
C GLN A 26 -11.01 -15.63 14.70
N VAL A 27 -10.61 -15.59 13.43
CA VAL A 27 -9.68 -14.56 12.93
C VAL A 27 -10.31 -13.17 13.06
N ALA A 28 -11.57 -13.00 12.66
CA ALA A 28 -12.28 -11.73 12.78
C ALA A 28 -12.33 -11.26 14.23
N ALA A 29 -12.77 -12.13 15.16
CA ALA A 29 -12.86 -11.79 16.58
C ALA A 29 -11.52 -11.39 17.20
N GLY A 30 -10.45 -12.12 16.87
CA GLY A 30 -9.12 -11.74 17.35
C GLY A 30 -8.57 -10.51 16.63
N ALA A 31 -8.86 -10.29 15.34
CA ALA A 31 -8.44 -9.10 14.62
C ALA A 31 -9.10 -7.85 15.23
N ASP A 32 -10.41 -7.92 15.52
CA ASP A 32 -11.14 -6.84 16.20
C ASP A 32 -10.55 -6.49 17.57
N ALA A 33 -10.05 -7.49 18.30
CA ALA A 33 -9.38 -7.26 19.58
C ALA A 33 -7.95 -6.70 19.43
N LEU A 34 -7.25 -7.03 18.34
CA LEU A 34 -5.86 -6.64 18.10
C LEU A 34 -5.70 -5.29 17.40
N ILE A 35 -6.56 -4.99 16.43
CA ILE A 35 -6.48 -3.80 15.57
C ILE A 35 -6.42 -2.50 16.39
N PRO A 36 -7.22 -2.27 17.45
CA PRO A 36 -7.17 -1.03 18.21
C PRO A 36 -5.79 -0.77 18.83
N ALA A 37 -5.14 -1.81 19.34
CA ALA A 37 -3.80 -1.71 19.92
C ALA A 37 -2.76 -1.42 18.83
N ILE A 38 -2.85 -2.11 17.68
CA ILE A 38 -1.94 -1.91 16.54
C ILE A 38 -2.06 -0.48 15.99
N LEU A 39 -3.28 0.01 15.78
CA LEU A 39 -3.54 1.39 15.33
C LEU A 39 -3.05 2.42 16.37
N GLY A 40 -3.24 2.14 17.66
CA GLY A 40 -2.69 2.95 18.74
C GLY A 40 -1.16 3.02 18.70
N GLY A 41 -0.49 1.89 18.43
CA GLY A 41 0.95 1.81 18.23
C GLY A 41 1.42 2.64 17.03
N PHE A 42 0.76 2.50 15.88
CA PHE A 42 1.06 3.32 14.69
C PHE A 42 0.86 4.81 14.97
N LYS A 43 -0.22 5.19 15.64
CA LYS A 43 -0.48 6.59 16.01
C LYS A 43 0.63 7.14 16.91
N LYS A 44 1.04 6.37 17.93
CA LYS A 44 2.15 6.75 18.82
C LYS A 44 3.45 6.92 18.03
N GLN A 45 3.74 6.01 17.08
CA GLN A 45 4.93 6.10 16.25
C GLN A 45 4.88 7.31 15.33
N ALA A 46 3.75 7.60 14.69
CA ALA A 46 3.58 8.83 13.90
C ALA A 46 3.81 10.09 14.74
N GLN A 47 3.34 10.12 15.98
CA GLN A 47 3.56 11.26 16.89
C GLN A 47 5.02 11.38 17.35
N ALA A 48 5.77 10.28 17.37
CA ALA A 48 7.19 10.28 17.71
C ALA A 48 8.09 10.73 16.54
N GLN A 49 7.60 10.65 15.29
CA GLN A 49 8.35 11.08 14.11
C GLN A 49 8.23 12.61 13.92
N PRO A 50 9.34 13.33 13.63
CA PRO A 50 9.30 14.77 13.34
C PRO A 50 8.41 15.11 12.13
N THR A 51 8.34 14.19 11.16
CA THR A 51 7.56 14.31 9.93
C THR A 51 6.18 13.67 10.05
N GLY A 52 5.77 13.21 11.25
CA GLY A 52 4.44 12.70 11.49
C GLY A 52 4.14 11.39 10.75
N LEU A 53 2.97 11.37 10.11
CA LEU A 53 2.49 10.23 9.30
C LEU A 53 3.37 9.97 8.07
N GLU A 54 4.02 11.01 7.52
CA GLU A 54 4.92 10.87 6.36
C GLU A 54 6.16 10.05 6.74
N GLY A 55 6.75 10.34 7.91
CA GLY A 55 7.88 9.57 8.45
C GLY A 55 7.50 8.14 8.76
N LEU A 56 6.28 7.93 9.26
CA LEU A 56 5.74 6.59 9.45
C LEU A 56 5.60 5.85 8.12
N GLY A 57 5.05 6.48 7.08
CA GLY A 57 4.94 5.90 5.74
C GLY A 57 6.30 5.51 5.15
N GLY A 58 7.33 6.34 5.36
CA GLY A 58 8.71 6.02 4.98
C GLY A 58 9.25 4.78 5.72
N LEU A 59 9.05 4.70 7.03
CA LEU A 59 9.45 3.55 7.85
C LEU A 59 8.72 2.26 7.42
N LEU A 60 7.41 2.32 7.21
CA LEU A 60 6.64 1.17 6.72
C LEU A 60 7.12 0.74 5.33
N GLY A 61 7.46 1.71 4.47
CA GLY A 61 8.06 1.45 3.16
C GLY A 61 9.35 0.64 3.27
N GLN A 62 10.24 1.00 4.21
CA GLN A 62 11.49 0.28 4.46
C GLN A 62 11.26 -1.13 5.02
N LEU A 63 10.20 -1.34 5.81
CA LEU A 63 9.84 -2.64 6.38
C LEU A 63 9.13 -3.59 5.39
N GLY A 64 8.81 -3.14 4.18
CA GLY A 64 8.16 -3.96 3.15
C GLY A 64 6.91 -3.32 2.53
N GLY A 65 6.43 -2.20 3.07
CA GLY A 65 5.37 -1.38 2.51
C GLY A 65 4.10 -2.16 2.15
N GLY A 66 3.58 -1.93 0.95
CA GLY A 66 2.42 -2.67 0.43
C GLY A 66 2.67 -4.17 0.23
N GLY A 67 3.93 -4.60 0.19
CA GLY A 67 4.33 -6.01 0.13
C GLY A 67 4.00 -6.78 1.40
N LEU A 68 3.84 -6.11 2.55
CA LEU A 68 3.41 -6.74 3.80
C LEU A 68 1.98 -7.30 3.69
N LEU A 69 1.10 -6.57 3.00
CA LEU A 69 -0.26 -7.04 2.72
C LEU A 69 -0.22 -8.20 1.72
N ASP A 70 0.54 -8.06 0.64
CA ASP A 70 0.69 -9.09 -0.39
C ASP A 70 1.27 -10.40 0.16
N ASP A 71 2.24 -10.33 1.08
CA ASP A 71 2.82 -11.50 1.77
C ASP A 71 1.76 -12.31 2.52
N VAL A 72 0.83 -11.65 3.21
CA VAL A 72 -0.25 -12.34 3.94
C VAL A 72 -1.34 -12.85 2.99
N LEU A 73 -1.58 -12.14 1.88
CA LEU A 73 -2.59 -12.55 0.89
C LEU A 73 -2.08 -13.69 -0.01
N SER A 74 -0.77 -13.85 -0.12
CA SER A 74 -0.11 -14.88 -0.90
C SER A 74 -0.48 -16.29 -0.41
N PRO A 75 -0.55 -17.30 -1.30
CA PRO A 75 -0.67 -18.70 -0.91
C PRO A 75 0.60 -19.27 -0.27
N GLN A 76 1.70 -18.51 -0.23
CA GLN A 76 2.96 -18.90 0.40
C GLN A 76 2.87 -18.71 1.93
N PRO A 77 3.69 -19.43 2.72
CA PRO A 77 3.81 -19.19 4.15
C PRO A 77 4.15 -17.72 4.42
N THR A 78 3.40 -17.10 5.32
CA THR A 78 3.57 -15.70 5.66
C THR A 78 4.91 -15.50 6.37
N HIS A 79 5.68 -14.47 5.96
CA HIS A 79 6.92 -14.09 6.63
C HIS A 79 6.63 -13.38 7.96
N VAL A 80 6.31 -14.15 9.00
CA VAL A 80 5.95 -13.67 10.34
C VAL A 80 7.00 -12.74 10.94
N ASP A 81 8.27 -12.91 10.56
CA ASP A 81 9.37 -12.04 10.99
C ASP A 81 9.17 -10.57 10.60
N ARG A 82 8.66 -10.30 9.39
CA ARG A 82 8.35 -8.93 8.96
C ARG A 82 7.26 -8.30 9.83
N GLY A 83 6.26 -9.09 10.22
CA GLY A 83 5.24 -8.67 11.17
C GLY A 83 5.82 -8.40 12.55
N ASN A 84 6.79 -9.19 13.00
CA ASN A 84 7.51 -8.94 14.25
C ASN A 84 8.35 -7.67 14.20
N ASP A 85 8.95 -7.33 13.06
CA ASP A 85 9.69 -6.08 12.87
C ASP A 85 8.78 -4.86 12.94
N VAL A 86 7.62 -4.92 12.26
CA VAL A 86 6.57 -3.88 12.36
C VAL A 86 6.13 -3.69 13.82
N LEU A 87 5.83 -4.79 14.52
CA LEU A 87 5.47 -4.76 15.93
C LEU A 87 6.58 -4.16 16.80
N GLY A 88 7.84 -4.49 16.51
CA GLY A 88 9.01 -3.93 17.17
C GLY A 88 9.07 -2.40 17.03
N GLN A 89 8.74 -1.87 15.84
CA GLN A 89 8.71 -0.42 15.63
C GLN A 89 7.56 0.27 16.36
N ILE A 90 6.35 -0.29 16.33
CA ILE A 90 5.16 0.40 16.88
C ILE A 90 5.00 0.21 18.39
N PHE A 91 5.45 -0.92 18.94
CA PHE A 91 5.34 -1.23 20.36
C PHE A 91 6.66 -1.09 21.12
N GLY A 92 7.79 -0.99 20.41
CA GLY A 92 9.13 -0.79 20.97
C GLY A 92 9.75 -2.04 21.61
N SER A 93 8.94 -3.00 22.05
CA SER A 93 9.43 -4.23 22.66
C SER A 93 8.49 -5.42 22.44
N LYS A 94 9.08 -6.61 22.39
CA LYS A 94 8.32 -7.87 22.26
C LYS A 94 7.42 -8.12 23.47
N ASP A 95 7.77 -7.60 24.65
CA ASP A 95 6.95 -7.75 25.85
C ASP A 95 5.63 -6.99 25.74
N VAL A 96 5.65 -5.78 25.17
CA VAL A 96 4.43 -5.04 24.87
C VAL A 96 3.58 -5.79 23.83
N SER A 97 4.18 -6.30 22.76
CA SER A 97 3.46 -7.11 21.77
C SER A 97 2.78 -8.34 22.41
N ARG A 98 3.48 -9.02 23.33
CA ARG A 98 2.93 -10.17 24.06
C ARG A 98 1.80 -9.78 25.01
N ALA A 99 1.91 -8.63 25.68
CA ALA A 99 0.85 -8.10 26.53
C ALA A 99 -0.41 -7.76 25.71
N VAL A 100 -0.24 -7.15 24.52
CA VAL A 100 -1.34 -6.88 23.58
C VAL A 100 -2.04 -8.17 23.16
N ALA A 101 -1.30 -9.21 22.77
CA ALA A 101 -1.90 -10.50 22.41
C ALA A 101 -2.64 -11.16 23.59
N THR A 102 -2.11 -11.03 24.81
CA THR A 102 -2.76 -11.57 26.02
C THR A 102 -4.04 -10.81 26.35
N ASN A 103 -4.04 -9.49 26.20
CA ASN A 103 -5.22 -8.67 26.42
C ASN A 103 -6.29 -8.96 25.36
N ALA A 104 -5.89 -9.07 24.10
CA ALA A 104 -6.80 -9.43 23.02
C ALA A 104 -7.42 -10.81 23.20
N ALA A 105 -6.67 -11.80 23.71
CA ALA A 105 -7.19 -13.11 24.05
C ALA A 105 -8.31 -13.04 25.09
N ALA A 106 -8.15 -12.20 26.12
CA ALA A 106 -9.18 -11.98 27.14
C ALA A 106 -10.44 -11.30 26.58
N GLN A 107 -10.30 -10.45 25.56
CA GLN A 107 -11.42 -9.76 24.92
C GLN A 107 -12.15 -10.65 23.90
N SER A 108 -11.40 -11.40 23.09
CA SER A 108 -11.95 -12.21 22.00
C SER A 108 -12.39 -13.60 22.44
N GLY A 109 -12.02 -14.04 23.66
CA GLY A 109 -12.30 -15.39 24.16
C GLY A 109 -11.51 -16.50 23.45
N LEU A 110 -10.41 -16.16 22.78
CA LEU A 110 -9.57 -17.10 22.03
C LEU A 110 -8.27 -17.39 22.78
N ASP A 111 -7.58 -18.46 22.40
CA ASP A 111 -6.33 -18.84 23.03
C ASP A 111 -5.22 -17.79 22.85
N ALA A 112 -4.48 -17.48 23.92
CA ALA A 112 -3.43 -16.47 23.89
C ALA A 112 -2.26 -16.83 22.95
N SER A 113 -2.00 -18.12 22.73
CA SER A 113 -0.97 -18.60 21.79
C SER A 113 -1.43 -18.42 20.35
N LEU A 114 -2.73 -18.57 20.08
CA LEU A 114 -3.32 -18.26 18.78
C LEU A 114 -3.17 -16.76 18.48
N LEU A 115 -3.58 -15.88 19.42
CA LEU A 115 -3.45 -14.42 19.24
C LEU A 115 -2.00 -13.98 19.05
N LYS A 116 -1.06 -14.61 19.77
CA LYS A 116 0.38 -14.33 19.59
C LYS A 116 0.86 -14.62 18.18
N LYS A 117 0.40 -15.71 17.56
CA LYS A 117 0.73 -16.04 16.16
C LYS A 117 -0.01 -15.14 15.17
N MET A 118 -1.21 -14.72 15.52
CA MET A 118 -2.05 -13.88 14.67
C MET A 118 -1.62 -12.41 14.65
N LEU A 119 -1.15 -11.89 15.79
CA LEU A 119 -0.69 -10.51 15.97
C LEU A 119 0.24 -10.00 14.86
N PRO A 120 1.36 -10.67 14.53
CA PRO A 120 2.25 -10.23 13.46
C PRO A 120 1.59 -10.23 12.08
N MET A 121 0.70 -11.17 11.77
CA MET A 121 -0.02 -11.20 10.49
C MET A 121 -1.01 -10.04 10.38
N VAL A 122 -1.78 -9.78 11.45
CA VAL A 122 -2.71 -8.63 11.49
C VAL A 122 -1.94 -7.32 11.40
N ALA A 123 -0.77 -7.22 12.04
CA ALA A 123 0.09 -6.04 11.92
C ALA A 123 0.54 -5.80 10.48
N MET A 124 0.93 -6.84 9.75
CA MET A 124 1.29 -6.74 8.33
C MET A 124 0.11 -6.36 7.44
N LEU A 125 -1.06 -6.93 7.67
CA LEU A 125 -2.29 -6.57 6.95
C LEU A 125 -2.61 -5.08 7.13
N VAL A 126 -2.59 -4.58 8.37
CA VAL A 126 -2.86 -3.17 8.68
C VAL A 126 -1.78 -2.27 8.11
N ALA A 127 -0.49 -2.61 8.29
CA ALA A 127 0.63 -1.83 7.78
C ALA A 127 0.61 -1.72 6.25
N GLY A 128 0.46 -2.85 5.55
CA GLY A 128 0.41 -2.89 4.10
C GLY A 128 -0.83 -2.21 3.54
N TYR A 129 -1.98 -2.31 4.23
CA TYR A 129 -3.19 -1.57 3.88
C TYR A 129 -2.98 -0.05 4.00
N MET A 130 -2.44 0.41 5.14
CA MET A 130 -2.14 1.83 5.35
C MET A 130 -1.14 2.34 4.31
N GLN A 131 -0.15 1.54 3.93
CA GLN A 131 0.79 1.94 2.89
C GLN A 131 0.17 1.98 1.50
N LYS A 132 -0.70 1.03 1.13
CA LYS A 132 -1.44 1.11 -0.14
C LYS A 132 -2.38 2.32 -0.15
N GLN A 133 -3.00 2.66 0.98
CA GLN A 133 -3.92 3.78 1.08
C GLN A 133 -3.20 5.15 1.13
N GLY A 134 -2.11 5.26 1.90
CA GLY A 134 -1.26 6.44 1.95
C GLY A 134 -0.49 6.66 0.64
N GLY A 135 0.02 5.59 0.04
CA GLY A 135 0.66 5.63 -1.29
C GLY A 135 -0.32 5.99 -2.41
N ALA A 136 -1.61 5.64 -2.30
CA ALA A 136 -2.64 6.08 -3.23
C ALA A 136 -2.97 7.58 -3.10
N ALA A 137 -2.80 8.18 -1.92
CA ALA A 137 -2.92 9.62 -1.70
C ALA A 137 -1.67 10.40 -2.14
N GLN A 138 -0.49 9.77 -2.10
CA GLN A 138 0.77 10.33 -2.62
C GLN A 138 0.96 10.14 -4.14
N ALA A 139 0.08 9.42 -4.84
CA ALA A 139 0.14 9.25 -6.29
C ALA A 139 -0.34 10.49 -7.07
N ALA A 140 -0.06 11.69 -6.55
CA ALA A 140 0.01 12.91 -7.34
C ALA A 140 1.39 12.94 -8.05
N PRO A 141 1.46 13.27 -9.35
CA PRO A 141 2.68 13.11 -10.13
C PRO A 141 3.69 14.15 -9.69
N SER A 142 4.66 13.74 -8.88
CA SER A 142 5.90 14.48 -8.68
C SER A 142 7.05 13.57 -9.08
N GLY A 143 7.85 14.07 -10.02
CA GLY A 143 8.69 13.27 -10.89
C GLY A 143 9.81 12.48 -10.22
N GLY A 144 10.23 11.44 -10.93
CA GLY A 144 11.58 10.87 -10.84
C GLY A 144 11.76 9.77 -9.82
N GLY A 145 11.79 8.51 -10.28
CA GLY A 145 12.23 7.40 -9.43
C GLY A 145 11.98 6.03 -10.04
N LEU A 146 12.99 5.49 -10.70
CA LEU A 146 13.09 4.12 -11.18
C LEU A 146 13.00 3.11 -10.01
N GLY A 147 11.89 2.40 -9.86
CA GLY A 147 11.82 1.19 -9.03
C GLY A 147 10.43 0.88 -8.45
N GLY A 148 9.76 -0.15 -8.95
CA GLY A 148 8.52 -0.66 -8.35
C GLY A 148 7.62 -1.42 -9.31
N LEU A 149 8.06 -2.61 -9.72
CA LEU A 149 7.36 -3.51 -10.63
C LEU A 149 6.23 -4.27 -9.88
N GLY A 150 5.08 -3.63 -9.64
CA GLY A 150 3.96 -4.33 -9.00
C GLY A 150 2.75 -3.46 -8.70
N GLY A 151 1.90 -3.23 -9.70
CA GLY A 151 0.62 -2.57 -9.49
C GLY A 151 -0.22 -2.58 -10.74
N LEU A 152 -1.39 -3.21 -10.64
CA LEU A 152 -2.24 -3.60 -11.76
C LEU A 152 -2.89 -2.39 -12.48
N GLY A 153 -2.59 -1.17 -12.02
CA GLY A 153 -2.88 0.10 -12.69
C GLY A 153 -1.93 0.45 -13.85
N GLY A 154 -0.72 -0.13 -13.91
CA GLY A 154 0.19 0.06 -15.05
C GLY A 154 -0.25 -0.68 -16.32
N LEU A 155 -1.02 -1.77 -16.16
CA LEU A 155 -1.50 -2.59 -17.27
C LEU A 155 -2.73 -1.95 -17.94
N LEU A 156 -3.58 -1.26 -17.17
CA LEU A 156 -4.74 -0.55 -17.71
C LEU A 156 -4.34 0.78 -18.38
N GLY A 157 -3.28 1.45 -17.89
CA GLY A 157 -2.69 2.62 -18.55
C GLY A 157 -1.90 2.27 -19.82
N GLY A 158 -1.28 1.10 -19.88
CA GLY A 158 -0.61 0.58 -21.08
C GLY A 158 -1.58 0.07 -22.16
N LEU A 159 -2.75 -0.44 -21.76
CA LEU A 159 -3.77 -0.93 -22.70
C LEU A 159 -4.72 0.18 -23.20
N LEU A 160 -4.90 1.26 -22.42
CA LEU A 160 -5.66 2.44 -22.84
C LEU A 160 -4.79 3.55 -23.48
N GLY A 161 -3.46 3.42 -23.40
CA GLY A 161 -2.49 4.28 -24.11
C GLY A 161 -1.75 3.59 -25.27
N GLY A 162 -1.90 2.27 -25.43
CA GLY A 162 -1.18 1.46 -26.41
C GLY A 162 -1.97 1.22 -27.69
N GLY A 163 -2.39 2.29 -28.36
CA GLY A 163 -3.04 2.20 -29.66
C GLY A 163 -2.27 3.00 -30.72
N LYS A 164 -1.32 2.35 -31.39
CA LYS A 164 -1.09 2.37 -32.87
C LYS A 164 0.39 2.23 -33.26
N SER A 165 0.74 1.01 -33.64
CA SER A 165 1.63 0.79 -34.78
C SER A 165 0.95 -0.22 -35.69
N GLY A 166 0.29 0.30 -36.72
CA GLY A 166 -0.45 -0.49 -37.69
C GLY A 166 -1.26 0.39 -38.63
N GLY A 167 -0.60 0.88 -39.69
CA GLY A 167 -1.17 1.05 -41.03
C GLY A 167 -2.37 2.00 -41.21
N GLN A 168 -2.05 3.14 -41.82
CA GLN A 168 -2.81 3.77 -42.92
C GLN A 168 -4.10 4.57 -42.59
N ALA A 169 -4.18 5.69 -43.31
CA ALA A 169 -5.35 6.51 -43.63
C ALA A 169 -5.73 7.63 -42.64
N SER A 170 -5.29 8.83 -43.02
CA SER A 170 -6.13 10.01 -43.32
C SER A 170 -7.00 10.61 -42.22
N GLY A 171 -6.63 11.85 -41.84
CA GLY A 171 -7.39 12.79 -41.02
C GLY A 171 -6.45 13.51 -40.05
N GLY A 172 -5.61 14.47 -40.47
CA GLY A 172 -5.90 15.53 -41.43
C GLY A 172 -6.69 16.63 -40.72
N GLY A 173 -6.02 17.75 -40.40
CA GLY A 173 -6.72 18.98 -40.05
C GLY A 173 -5.89 20.02 -39.32
N LEU A 174 -5.59 19.79 -38.04
CA LEU A 174 -5.21 20.89 -37.13
C LEU A 174 -3.96 20.61 -36.28
N ALA A 175 -3.65 19.35 -35.97
CA ALA A 175 -2.46 18.99 -35.19
C ALA A 175 -1.17 19.07 -36.02
N SER A 176 -1.22 18.65 -37.29
CA SER A 176 -0.05 18.65 -38.19
C SER A 176 0.20 19.99 -38.90
N MET A 177 -0.59 21.02 -38.60
CA MET A 177 -0.28 22.39 -39.00
C MET A 177 0.40 23.18 -37.87
N LEU A 178 0.29 22.68 -36.63
CA LEU A 178 0.89 23.26 -35.44
C LEU A 178 2.31 22.75 -35.15
N ASP A 179 2.73 21.69 -35.84
CA ASP A 179 4.03 21.03 -35.69
C ASP A 179 4.75 21.08 -37.04
N LEU A 180 5.19 22.28 -37.42
CA LEU A 180 5.66 22.57 -38.78
C LEU A 180 7.18 22.35 -38.96
N ASP A 181 7.95 22.18 -37.87
CA ASP A 181 9.38 21.84 -37.91
C ASP A 181 9.76 20.54 -37.19
N GLY A 182 8.81 19.91 -36.47
CA GLY A 182 8.92 18.54 -36.00
C GLY A 182 9.77 18.34 -34.74
N ASP A 183 9.92 19.36 -33.89
CA ASP A 183 10.68 19.25 -32.63
C ASP A 183 9.81 18.87 -31.40
N GLY A 184 8.48 18.94 -31.53
CA GLY A 184 7.53 18.55 -30.50
C GLY A 184 7.33 19.57 -29.37
N ASN A 185 7.71 20.85 -29.53
CA ASN A 185 7.58 21.86 -28.48
C ASN A 185 6.82 23.14 -28.94
N PRO A 186 5.48 23.20 -28.78
CA PRO A 186 4.65 24.29 -29.32
C PRO A 186 4.88 25.66 -28.65
N LEU A 187 5.60 25.70 -27.53
CA LEU A 187 5.93 26.94 -26.82
C LEU A 187 7.08 27.70 -27.49
N ASP A 188 8.02 26.99 -28.13
CA ASP A 188 9.13 27.60 -28.86
C ASP A 188 8.67 28.22 -30.18
N ASP A 189 7.68 27.59 -30.85
CA ASP A 189 7.07 28.13 -32.08
C ASP A 189 6.37 29.48 -31.86
N ILE A 190 5.62 29.61 -30.76
CA ILE A 190 4.92 30.84 -30.41
C ILE A 190 5.91 31.97 -30.10
N LEU A 191 7.04 31.64 -29.47
CA LEU A 191 8.11 32.60 -29.16
C LEU A 191 8.88 33.03 -30.42
N ASN A 192 9.13 32.11 -31.35
CA ASN A 192 9.82 32.39 -32.61
C ASN A 192 8.96 33.21 -33.59
N VAL A 193 7.65 32.98 -33.65
CA VAL A 193 6.73 33.78 -34.48
C VAL A 193 6.58 35.22 -33.95
N ILE A 194 6.61 35.40 -32.62
CA ILE A 194 6.54 36.73 -31.99
C ILE A 194 7.86 37.50 -32.12
N GLY A 195 9.00 36.81 -32.09
CA GLY A 195 10.32 37.43 -32.28
C GLY A 195 10.63 37.88 -33.71
N LYS A 196 9.89 37.37 -34.71
CA LYS A 196 10.18 37.59 -36.14
C LYS A 196 9.37 38.71 -36.81
N MET A 197 8.54 39.45 -36.06
CA MET A 197 7.80 40.62 -36.53
C MET A 197 8.39 41.97 -36.05
N ARG A 198 9.73 42.11 -36.09
CA ARG A 198 10.39 43.40 -35.96
C ARG A 198 11.37 43.64 -37.10
#